data_AF-A0A975M250-F1
#
_entry.id   AF-A0A975M250-F1
#
_cell.length_a   1.000
_cell.length_b   1.000
_cell.length_c   1.000
_cell.angle_alpha   90.00
_cell.angle_beta   90.00
_cell.angle_gamma   90.00
#
_symmetry.space_group_name_H-M   'P 1'
#
loop_
_entity.id
_entity.type
_entity.pdbx_description
1 polymer ?
#
loop_
_entity_poly.entity_id
_entity_poly.type
_entity_poly.pdbx_seq_one_letter_code
_entity_poly.pdbx_strand_id
1 'polypeptide(L)'
;MTVVKKIFVIILIMMMIVFSSHYLFANNDNYADYSVDTDISAPSTSSLMSNRYTQEETYEETTNPYVTLDGYAYLGKNDTSNIELYVDFDDLSFRVVALDSGYVWGSSFDYDYFDP
;
A
#
# COMPACT_ATOMS: atom_id res chain seq x y z
N MET A 1 35.77 31.57 -46.85
CA MET A 1 34.31 31.43 -46.65
C MET A 1 33.79 29.99 -46.80
N THR A 2 34.47 29.11 -47.54
CA THR A 2 34.05 27.71 -47.75
C THR A 2 34.28 26.80 -46.55
N VAL A 3 35.37 26.98 -45.80
CA VAL A 3 35.69 26.18 -44.61
C VAL A 3 34.70 26.41 -43.47
N VAL A 4 34.35 27.68 -43.20
CA VAL A 4 33.34 28.04 -42.18
C VAL A 4 31.97 27.47 -42.53
N LYS A 5 31.57 27.50 -43.81
CA LYS A 5 30.33 26.85 -44.28
C LYS A 5 30.35 25.34 -44.09
N LYS A 6 31.48 24.67 -44.34
CA LYS A 6 31.64 23.23 -44.12
C LYS A 6 31.53 22.86 -42.64
N ILE A 7 32.17 23.64 -41.77
CA ILE A 7 32.10 23.45 -40.31
C ILE A 7 30.66 23.63 -39.82
N PHE A 8 29.97 24.67 -40.31
CA PHE A 8 28.57 24.91 -39.95
C PHE A 8 27.64 23.76 -40.35
N VAL A 9 27.83 23.19 -41.55
CA VAL A 9 27.05 22.03 -42.00
C VAL A 9 27.32 20.79 -41.16
N ILE A 10 28.58 20.55 -40.76
CA ILE A 10 28.93 19.40 -39.89
C ILE A 10 28.26 19.53 -38.52
N ILE A 11 28.25 20.73 -37.93
CA ILE A 11 27.58 21.00 -36.66
C ILE A 11 26.07 20.73 -36.79
N LEU A 12 25.46 21.18 -37.90
CA LEU A 12 24.03 21.00 -38.15
C LEU A 12 23.66 19.52 -38.30
N ILE A 13 24.51 18.73 -38.96
CA ILE A 13 24.34 17.27 -39.06
C ILE A 13 24.49 16.60 -37.70
N MET A 14 25.48 16.99 -36.88
CA MET A 14 25.62 16.46 -35.52
C MET A 14 24.38 16.75 -34.67
N MET A 15 23.81 17.96 -34.76
CA MET A 15 22.58 18.28 -34.03
C MET A 15 21.41 17.41 -34.47
N MET A 16 21.24 17.16 -35.77
CA MET A 16 20.18 16.24 -36.25
C MET A 16 20.35 14.82 -35.70
N ILE A 17 21.59 14.33 -35.57
CA ILE A 17 21.86 13.00 -35.02
C ILE A 17 21.48 12.94 -33.53
N VAL A 18 21.77 13.99 -32.76
CA VAL A 18 21.40 14.06 -31.33
C VAL A 18 19.89 14.15 -31.12
N PHE A 19 19.16 14.89 -31.98
CA PHE A 19 17.70 14.96 -31.88
C PHE A 19 17.02 13.66 -32.32
N SER A 20 17.53 13.00 -33.35
CA SER A 20 16.97 11.73 -33.84
C SER A 20 17.28 10.55 -32.91
N SER A 21 18.43 10.55 -32.22
CA SER A 21 18.74 9.52 -31.23
C SER A 21 17.77 9.56 -30.04
N HIS A 22 17.27 10.73 -29.64
CA HIS A 22 16.27 10.81 -28.58
C HIS A 22 14.94 10.19 -28.99
N TYR A 23 14.53 10.23 -30.26
CA TYR A 23 13.34 9.55 -30.74
C TYR A 23 13.53 8.03 -30.88
N LEU A 24 14.72 7.58 -31.29
CA LEU A 24 15.01 6.16 -31.50
C LEU A 24 15.29 5.41 -30.19
N PHE A 25 15.86 6.10 -29.19
CA PHE A 25 16.19 5.56 -27.88
C PHE A 25 15.37 6.20 -26.75
N ALA A 26 14.33 6.97 -27.07
CA ALA A 26 13.29 7.30 -26.10
C ALA A 26 12.74 5.96 -25.62
N ASN A 27 13.13 5.59 -24.41
CA ASN A 27 12.60 4.42 -23.75
C ASN A 27 11.09 4.61 -23.75
N ASN A 28 10.40 3.83 -24.56
CA ASN A 28 8.96 3.76 -24.50
C ASN A 28 8.66 2.88 -23.29
N ASP A 29 8.98 3.41 -22.11
CA ASP A 29 8.29 3.10 -20.87
C ASP A 29 6.87 3.63 -21.10
N ASN A 30 6.13 2.94 -21.98
CA ASN A 30 4.74 2.70 -21.72
C ASN A 30 4.79 2.04 -20.35
N TYR A 31 4.67 2.85 -19.31
CA TYR A 31 3.88 2.45 -18.18
C TYR A 31 2.63 1.91 -18.84
N ALA A 32 2.58 0.59 -18.98
CA ALA A 32 1.33 -0.09 -19.19
C ALA A 32 0.52 0.42 -18.01
N ASP A 33 -0.30 1.42 -18.28
CA ASP A 33 -1.35 1.81 -17.39
C ASP A 33 -2.15 0.53 -17.31
N TYR A 34 -1.86 -0.27 -16.29
CA TYR A 34 -2.62 -1.45 -15.99
C TYR A 34 -3.99 -0.87 -15.68
N SER A 35 -4.86 -0.85 -16.69
CA SER A 35 -6.28 -0.78 -16.47
C SER A 35 -6.59 -2.04 -15.69
N VAL A 36 -6.46 -1.96 -14.37
CA VAL A 36 -7.02 -2.94 -13.46
C VAL A 36 -8.50 -2.92 -13.79
N ASP A 37 -8.93 -3.96 -14.49
CA ASP A 37 -10.32 -4.17 -14.80
C ASP A 37 -11.07 -4.17 -13.47
N THR A 38 -11.77 -3.08 -13.15
CA THR A 38 -12.52 -2.93 -11.89
C THR A 38 -13.77 -3.80 -11.90
N ASP A 39 -14.05 -4.53 -12.98
CA ASP A 39 -15.09 -5.55 -13.05
C ASP A 39 -14.68 -6.92 -12.48
N ILE A 40 -13.51 -7.03 -11.83
CA ILE A 40 -13.31 -8.11 -10.85
C ILE A 40 -14.11 -7.72 -9.59
N SER A 41 -15.41 -7.97 -9.63
CA SER A 41 -16.19 -8.17 -8.40
C SER A 41 -15.37 -9.09 -7.52
N ALA A 42 -14.90 -8.60 -6.36
CA ALA A 42 -14.19 -9.42 -5.40
C ALA A 42 -14.99 -10.71 -5.20
N PRO A 43 -14.38 -11.91 -5.30
CA PRO A 43 -15.10 -13.16 -5.18
C PRO A 43 -15.86 -13.13 -3.85
N SER A 44 -17.20 -13.05 -3.90
CA SER A 44 -18.00 -12.74 -2.73
C SER A 44 -17.95 -13.80 -1.64
N THR A 45 -17.38 -14.98 -1.91
CA THR A 45 -17.48 -16.14 -1.01
C THR A 45 -16.34 -17.17 -1.05
N SER A 46 -15.24 -17.00 -1.79
CA SER A 46 -14.30 -18.14 -1.99
C SER A 46 -12.79 -17.87 -1.85
N SER A 47 -12.31 -16.62 -1.85
CA SER A 47 -10.90 -16.34 -1.55
C SER A 47 -10.57 -16.31 -0.04
N LEU A 48 -11.59 -16.35 0.83
CA LEU A 48 -11.44 -16.42 2.29
C LEU A 48 -11.55 -17.84 2.85
N MET A 49 -11.55 -18.88 2.02
CA MET A 49 -11.42 -20.27 2.48
C MET A 49 -9.96 -20.62 2.84
N SER A 50 -9.24 -19.68 3.46
CA SER A 50 -7.91 -19.90 4.06
C SER A 50 -7.99 -20.83 5.29
N ASN A 51 -9.20 -21.16 5.75
CA ASN A 51 -9.42 -22.06 6.88
C ASN A 51 -9.71 -23.52 6.49
N ARG A 52 -9.23 -24.01 5.34
CA ARG A 52 -9.42 -25.42 4.96
C ARG A 52 -8.74 -26.41 5.93
N TYR A 53 -7.84 -25.93 6.80
CA TYR A 53 -7.07 -26.75 7.75
C TYR A 53 -6.99 -26.19 9.18
N THR A 54 -7.66 -25.08 9.49
CA THR A 54 -7.73 -24.53 10.85
C THR A 54 -9.00 -25.01 11.55
N GLN A 55 -8.91 -25.18 12.86
CA GLN A 55 -10.00 -25.70 13.70
C GLN A 55 -11.27 -24.84 13.54
N GLU A 56 -12.43 -25.47 13.74
CA GLU A 56 -13.72 -24.78 13.83
C GLU A 56 -13.62 -23.72 14.94
N GLU A 57 -13.61 -22.43 14.56
CA GLU A 57 -13.50 -21.35 15.52
C GLU A 57 -14.78 -21.31 16.36
N THR A 58 -14.66 -21.67 17.63
CA THR A 58 -15.71 -21.41 18.60
C THR A 58 -15.63 -19.93 18.93
N TYR A 59 -16.64 -19.16 18.54
CA TYR A 59 -16.75 -17.73 18.87
C TYR A 59 -17.02 -17.58 20.37
N GLU A 60 -15.98 -17.72 21.17
CA GLU A 60 -15.98 -17.29 22.56
C GLU A 60 -15.42 -15.87 22.63
N GLU A 61 -16.14 -14.97 23.29
CA GLU A 61 -15.67 -13.62 23.57
C GLU A 61 -14.43 -13.71 24.48
N THR A 62 -13.25 -13.57 23.88
CA THR A 62 -11.97 -13.57 24.60
C THR A 62 -11.43 -12.14 24.66
N THR A 63 -10.94 -11.73 25.82
CA THR A 63 -10.29 -10.42 25.99
C THR A 63 -8.79 -10.58 25.84
N ASN A 64 -8.15 -9.81 24.95
CA ASN A 64 -6.70 -9.80 24.81
C ASN A 64 -6.09 -8.76 25.77
N PRO A 65 -5.47 -9.16 26.90
CA PRO A 65 -4.94 -8.20 27.88
C PRO A 65 -3.71 -7.43 27.38
N TYR A 66 -3.12 -7.84 26.24
CA TYR A 66 -1.91 -7.24 25.67
C TYR A 66 -2.23 -6.13 24.65
N VAL A 67 -3.52 -5.89 24.35
CA VAL A 67 -3.94 -4.84 23.42
C VAL A 67 -4.60 -3.72 24.20
N THR A 68 -3.84 -2.65 24.43
CA THR A 68 -4.29 -1.43 25.12
C THR A 68 -4.43 -0.26 24.13
N LEU A 69 -5.20 0.76 24.52
CA LEU A 69 -5.33 2.04 23.82
C LEU A 69 -4.39 3.12 24.38
N ASP A 70 -3.67 2.85 25.47
CA ASP A 70 -2.75 3.79 26.07
C ASP A 70 -1.59 4.08 25.11
N GLY A 71 -1.27 5.35 24.92
CA GLY A 71 -0.27 5.78 23.94
C GLY A 71 -0.80 5.97 22.51
N TYR A 72 -2.01 5.49 22.20
CA TYR A 72 -2.60 5.63 20.87
C TYR A 72 -3.47 6.89 20.75
N ALA A 73 -3.25 7.66 19.68
CA ALA A 73 -4.03 8.82 19.32
C ALA A 73 -5.27 8.42 18.50
N TYR A 74 -6.43 8.92 18.89
CA TYR A 74 -7.68 8.72 18.16
C TYR A 74 -7.64 9.43 16.79
N LEU A 75 -7.99 8.70 15.72
CA LEU A 75 -8.06 9.22 14.35
C LEU A 75 -9.49 9.48 13.89
N GLY A 76 -10.45 8.65 14.30
CA GLY A 76 -11.82 8.80 13.84
C GLY A 76 -12.68 7.57 14.06
N LYS A 77 -13.97 7.75 13.75
CA LYS A 77 -15.02 6.74 13.87
C LYS A 77 -15.73 6.57 12.53
N ASN A 78 -16.05 5.34 12.19
CA ASN A 78 -17.06 5.02 11.19
C ASN A 78 -18.40 4.77 11.90
N ASP A 79 -19.35 5.69 11.72
CA ASP A 79 -20.67 5.61 12.35
C ASP A 79 -21.55 4.47 11.80
N THR A 80 -21.28 3.98 10.59
CA THR A 80 -22.08 2.89 10.00
C THR A 80 -21.71 1.54 10.61
N SER A 81 -20.43 1.33 10.91
CA SER A 81 -19.92 0.07 11.46
C SER A 81 -19.61 0.14 12.95
N ASN A 82 -19.81 1.29 13.61
CA ASN A 82 -19.44 1.52 15.02
C ASN A 82 -17.99 1.13 15.33
N ILE A 83 -17.07 1.48 14.44
CA ILE A 83 -15.64 1.19 14.58
C ILE A 83 -14.87 2.48 14.78
N GLU A 84 -13.97 2.49 15.76
CA GLU A 84 -13.00 3.56 15.99
C GLU A 84 -11.59 3.12 15.60
N LEU A 85 -10.79 4.07 15.12
CA LEU A 85 -9.40 3.86 14.74
C LEU A 85 -8.50 4.78 15.57
N TYR A 86 -7.42 4.19 16.09
CA TYR A 86 -6.37 4.90 16.80
C TYR A 86 -5.00 4.53 16.21
N VAL A 87 -4.02 5.43 16.35
CA VAL A 87 -2.65 5.25 15.84
C VAL A 87 -1.63 5.70 16.87
N ASP A 88 -0.55 4.96 17.00
CA ASP A 88 0.67 5.43 17.66
C ASP A 88 1.56 6.06 16.58
N PHE A 89 1.95 7.31 16.77
CA PHE A 89 2.75 8.04 15.77
C PHE A 89 4.24 7.72 15.84
N ASP A 90 4.71 7.09 16.92
CA ASP A 90 6.12 6.75 17.10
C ASP A 90 6.50 5.50 16.29
N ASP A 91 5.64 4.48 16.29
CA ASP A 91 5.89 3.21 15.58
C ASP A 91 4.90 2.91 14.43
N LEU A 92 3.91 3.80 14.21
CA LEU A 92 2.84 3.66 13.20
C LEU A 92 1.97 2.42 13.38
N SER A 93 1.96 1.82 14.57
CA SER A 93 1.00 0.81 14.92
C SER A 93 -0.39 1.42 15.11
N PHE A 94 -1.43 0.62 14.95
CA PHE A 94 -2.81 1.06 15.06
C PHE A 94 -3.65 0.13 15.92
N ARG A 95 -4.75 0.69 16.42
CA ARG A 95 -5.79 -0.02 17.15
C ARG A 95 -7.12 0.21 16.48
N VAL A 96 -7.87 -0.86 16.28
CA VAL A 96 -9.24 -0.82 15.78
C VAL A 96 -10.14 -1.28 16.92
N VAL A 97 -11.16 -0.48 17.25
CA VAL A 97 -12.09 -0.78 18.33
C VAL A 97 -13.48 -0.99 17.75
N ALA A 98 -14.09 -2.14 17.98
CA ALA A 98 -15.52 -2.33 17.76
C ALA A 98 -16.27 -1.83 18.99
N LEU A 99 -17.04 -0.75 18.86
CA LEU A 99 -17.75 -0.15 19.99
C LEU A 99 -18.90 -1.03 20.51
N ASP A 100 -19.45 -1.89 19.65
CA ASP A 100 -20.58 -2.74 20.03
C ASP A 100 -20.16 -3.84 21.02
N SER A 101 -18.94 -4.37 20.89
CA SER A 101 -18.39 -5.42 21.77
C SER A 101 -17.29 -4.92 22.71
N GLY A 102 -16.76 -3.73 22.48
CA GLY A 102 -15.56 -3.22 23.15
C GLY A 102 -14.27 -3.96 22.74
N TYR A 103 -14.34 -4.82 21.73
CA TYR A 103 -13.19 -5.59 21.29
C TYR A 103 -12.16 -4.71 20.58
N VAL A 104 -10.88 -4.90 20.90
CA VAL A 104 -9.77 -4.13 20.33
C VAL A 104 -8.85 -5.04 19.54
N TRP A 105 -8.66 -4.73 18.26
CA TRP A 105 -7.63 -5.33 17.41
C TRP A 105 -6.40 -4.42 17.40
N GLY A 106 -5.21 -5.00 17.58
CA GLY A 106 -3.94 -4.29 17.47
C GLY A 106 -3.10 -4.78 16.29
N SER A 107 -2.40 -3.85 15.63
CA SER A 107 -1.47 -4.19 14.54
C SER A 107 -0.05 -4.51 15.02
N SER A 108 0.25 -4.21 16.29
CA SER A 108 1.52 -4.55 16.94
C SER A 108 1.36 -5.86 17.70
N PHE A 109 2.34 -6.74 17.55
CA PHE A 109 2.49 -7.89 18.45
C PHE A 109 3.44 -7.44 19.54
N ASP A 110 2.94 -7.37 20.78
CA ASP A 110 3.84 -7.26 21.92
C ASP A 110 4.68 -8.55 21.93
N TYR A 111 6.01 -8.45 21.88
CA TYR A 111 6.88 -9.63 21.88
C TYR A 111 7.17 -10.13 23.30
N ASP A 112 6.66 -9.46 24.33
CA ASP A 112 6.83 -9.84 25.75
C ASP A 112 6.08 -11.12 26.14
N TYR A 113 5.42 -11.82 25.22
CA TYR A 113 4.95 -13.20 25.46
C TYR A 113 6.08 -14.19 25.84
N PHE A 114 7.34 -13.82 25.66
CA PHE A 114 8.50 -14.66 25.97
C PHE A 114 9.18 -14.35 27.32
N ASP A 115 8.80 -13.30 28.05
CA ASP A 115 9.36 -13.01 29.38
C ASP A 115 8.29 -13.27 30.47
N PRO A 116 8.42 -14.37 31.26
CA PRO A 116 7.41 -14.82 32.22
C PRO A 116 7.32 -13.99 33.50
#